data_AF-A0A316LUJ8-F1
#
_entry.id   AF-A0A316LUJ8-F1
#
_cell.length_a   1.000
_cell.length_b   1.000
_cell.length_c   1.000
_cell.angle_alpha   90.00
_cell.angle_beta   90.00
_cell.angle_gamma   90.00
#
_symmetry.space_group_name_H-M   'P 1'
#
loop_
_entity.id
_entity.type
_entity.pdbx_description
1 polymer ?
#
loop_
_entity_poly.entity_id
_entity_poly.type
_entity_poly.pdbx_seq_one_letter_code
_entity_poly.pdbx_strand_id
1 'polypeptide(L)'
;MSFALDASTGELRELDTRVKGHEVVIGDMETMRARADAIAAGFVDLNDERLEVTVEESADGSNVIFSYDIVINGYDTMDRCSVTLGKWNPDRVVVYSWMPGTFADTTSVAVDEQKLSEAVEAKVNELYGGVHEIDGWEIKYKTLTKTEDGKTALRIVVNVDWKVQLAEVSGDVCSGESLTFLVPLEE
;
A
#
# COMPACT_ATOMS: atom_id res chain seq x y z
N MET A 1 39.25 4.68 -6.63
CA MET A 1 39.83 3.98 -5.46
C MET A 1 38.77 4.07 -4.38
N SER A 2 38.09 2.97 -4.11
CA SER A 2 36.93 2.95 -3.19
C SER A 2 37.38 2.37 -1.86
N PHE A 3 36.91 2.93 -0.75
CA PHE A 3 37.26 2.47 0.60
C PHE A 3 35.97 2.17 1.37
N ALA A 4 35.99 1.14 2.21
CA ALA A 4 34.93 0.85 3.16
C ALA A 4 35.45 1.00 4.59
N LEU A 5 34.59 1.50 5.47
CA LEU A 5 34.84 1.57 6.91
C LEU A 5 34.35 0.26 7.55
N ASP A 6 35.25 -0.45 8.22
CA ASP A 6 34.86 -1.62 9.01
C ASP A 6 34.15 -1.14 10.29
N ALA A 7 32.85 -1.42 10.42
CA ALA A 7 32.02 -0.96 11.53
C ALA A 7 32.39 -1.60 12.89
N SER A 8 33.19 -2.68 12.91
CA SER A 8 33.62 -3.36 14.13
C SER A 8 34.98 -2.87 14.66
N THR A 9 35.83 -2.31 13.78
CA THR A 9 37.21 -1.90 14.13
C THR A 9 37.52 -0.43 13.83
N GLY A 10 36.73 0.24 12.99
CA GLY A 10 36.87 1.66 12.65
C GLY A 10 37.96 1.98 11.62
N GLU A 11 38.61 0.99 11.03
CA GLU A 11 39.66 1.21 10.02
C GLU A 11 39.09 1.36 8.60
N LEU A 12 39.70 2.24 7.80
CA LEU A 12 39.40 2.40 6.36
C LEU A 12 40.27 1.44 5.54
N ARG A 13 39.65 0.55 4.76
CA ARG A 13 40.35 -0.38 3.86
C ARG A 13 39.92 -0.22 2.41
N GLU A 14 40.89 -0.38 1.51
CA GLU A 14 40.70 -0.26 0.06
C GLU A 14 39.93 -1.48 -0.49
N LEU A 15 38.88 -1.24 -1.27
CA LEU A 15 38.03 -2.26 -1.89
C LEU A 15 38.73 -2.86 -3.11
N ASP A 16 39.19 -4.11 -2.99
CA ASP A 16 39.60 -4.93 -4.13
C ASP A 16 38.35 -5.44 -4.87
N THR A 17 37.96 -4.76 -5.95
CA THR A 17 36.73 -5.02 -6.73
C THR A 17 36.82 -6.25 -7.65
N ARG A 18 37.53 -7.30 -7.25
CA ARG A 18 37.48 -8.60 -7.93
C ARG A 18 36.36 -9.44 -7.34
N VAL A 19 35.16 -9.27 -7.88
CA VAL A 19 34.02 -10.17 -7.67
C VAL A 19 34.46 -11.59 -8.07
N LYS A 20 34.82 -12.40 -7.09
CA LYS A 20 34.79 -13.86 -7.21
C LYS A 20 33.42 -14.27 -6.69
N GLY A 21 32.68 -14.99 -7.54
CA GLY A 21 31.36 -15.51 -7.22
C GLY A 21 31.37 -16.19 -5.86
N HIS A 22 30.69 -15.57 -4.90
CA HIS A 22 30.14 -16.30 -3.79
C HIS A 22 28.77 -16.77 -4.25
N GLU A 23 28.65 -18.09 -4.31
CA GLU A 23 27.40 -18.81 -4.37
C GLU A 23 26.51 -18.30 -3.23
N VAL A 24 25.60 -17.37 -3.53
CA VAL A 24 24.55 -16.98 -2.59
C VAL A 24 23.45 -18.02 -2.76
N VAL A 25 23.56 -19.08 -1.97
CA VAL A 25 22.44 -19.96 -1.67
C VAL A 25 21.31 -19.07 -1.14
N ILE A 26 20.12 -19.25 -1.70
CA ILE A 26 18.86 -18.64 -1.27
C ILE A 26 18.83 -18.66 0.27
N GLY A 27 19.02 -17.49 0.90
CA GLY A 27 18.83 -17.37 2.35
C GLY A 27 17.40 -17.79 2.65
N ASP A 28 17.22 -18.73 3.57
CA ASP A 28 15.91 -19.26 3.91
C ASP A 28 14.90 -18.14 4.20
N MET A 29 13.62 -18.40 3.89
CA MET A 29 12.53 -17.44 4.08
C MET A 29 12.43 -16.98 5.53
N GLU A 30 12.87 -17.80 6.48
CA GLU A 30 12.92 -17.50 7.92
C GLU A 30 13.91 -16.37 8.24
N THR A 31 15.11 -16.39 7.66
CA THR A 31 16.13 -15.34 7.81
C THR A 31 15.68 -14.04 7.15
N MET A 32 15.07 -14.14 5.96
CA MET A 32 14.50 -12.96 5.28
C MET A 32 13.36 -12.35 6.12
N ARG A 33 12.50 -13.20 6.67
CA ARG A 33 11.39 -12.79 7.55
C ARG A 33 11.91 -12.10 8.80
N ALA A 34 12.84 -12.71 9.53
CA ALA A 34 13.41 -12.13 10.75
C ALA A 34 14.05 -10.76 10.50
N ARG A 35 14.72 -10.60 9.35
CA ARG A 35 15.28 -9.32 8.95
C ARG A 35 14.20 -8.29 8.61
N ALA A 36 13.17 -8.69 7.88
CA ALA A 36 12.05 -7.80 7.57
C ALA A 36 11.31 -7.37 8.83
N ASP A 37 11.08 -8.29 9.78
CA ASP A 37 10.45 -7.99 11.08
C ASP A 37 11.31 -6.97 11.85
N ALA A 38 12.64 -7.17 11.93
CA ALA A 38 13.54 -6.25 12.61
C ALA A 38 13.51 -4.82 12.03
N ILE A 39 13.29 -4.69 10.72
CA ILE A 39 13.12 -3.39 10.06
C ILE A 39 11.72 -2.82 10.33
N ALA A 40 10.68 -3.63 10.19
CA ALA A 40 9.29 -3.23 10.35
C ALA A 40 8.96 -2.80 11.79
N ALA A 41 9.61 -3.37 12.79
CA ALA A 41 9.47 -2.98 14.20
C ALA A 41 9.81 -1.49 14.48
N GLY A 42 10.50 -0.81 13.56
CA GLY A 42 10.72 0.64 13.64
C GLY A 42 9.53 1.49 13.18
N PHE A 43 8.51 0.89 12.58
CA PHE A 43 7.37 1.58 11.95
C PHE A 43 6.02 1.09 12.46
N VAL A 44 5.91 -0.19 12.82
CA VAL A 44 4.67 -0.82 13.28
C VAL A 44 4.92 -1.62 14.56
N ASP A 45 3.90 -1.74 15.41
CA ASP A 45 3.95 -2.64 16.55
C ASP A 45 3.67 -4.07 16.08
N LEU A 46 4.72 -4.91 16.08
CA LEU A 46 4.63 -6.30 15.67
C LEU A 46 3.80 -7.18 16.62
N ASN A 47 3.43 -6.67 17.80
CA ASN A 47 2.59 -7.38 18.76
C ASN A 47 1.13 -6.93 18.70
N ASP A 48 0.78 -6.02 17.80
CA ASP A 48 -0.60 -5.59 17.61
C ASP A 48 -1.45 -6.77 17.11
N GLU A 49 -2.51 -7.10 17.83
CA GLU A 49 -3.39 -8.22 17.49
C GLU A 49 -4.14 -8.03 16.17
N ARG A 50 -4.20 -6.79 15.69
CA ARG A 50 -4.83 -6.38 14.42
C ARG A 50 -3.86 -6.44 13.25
N LEU A 51 -2.58 -6.73 13.50
CA LEU A 51 -1.55 -6.78 12.48
C LEU A 51 -1.69 -8.03 11.62
N GLU A 52 -1.91 -7.83 10.34
CA GLU A 52 -1.80 -8.88 9.33
C GLU A 52 -0.46 -8.76 8.60
N VAL A 53 0.21 -9.90 8.43
CA VAL A 53 1.47 -9.96 7.68
C VAL A 53 1.31 -10.83 6.45
N THR A 54 1.46 -10.21 5.28
CA THR A 54 1.45 -10.89 3.99
C THR A 54 2.85 -10.96 3.40
N VAL A 55 3.12 -12.02 2.64
CA VAL A 55 4.41 -12.25 2.00
C VAL A 55 4.18 -12.53 0.52
N GLU A 56 4.81 -11.73 -0.33
CA GLU A 56 4.72 -11.85 -1.77
C GLU A 56 6.11 -11.91 -2.40
N GLU A 57 6.24 -12.71 -3.45
CA GLU A 57 7.44 -12.73 -4.28
C GLU A 57 7.17 -11.90 -5.54
N SER A 58 8.12 -11.06 -5.93
CA SER A 58 7.98 -10.29 -7.18
C SER A 58 7.88 -11.24 -8.38
N ALA A 59 7.15 -10.84 -9.42
CA ALA A 59 6.89 -11.70 -10.58
C ALA A 59 8.16 -12.20 -11.30
N ASP A 60 9.25 -11.42 -11.21
CA ASP A 60 10.58 -11.75 -11.74
C ASP A 60 11.45 -12.57 -10.76
N GLY A 61 10.92 -12.90 -9.57
CA GLY A 61 11.60 -13.63 -8.50
C GLY A 61 12.79 -12.88 -7.90
N SER A 62 12.94 -11.58 -8.17
CA SER A 62 14.13 -10.83 -7.74
C SER A 62 14.04 -10.33 -6.30
N ASN A 63 12.83 -10.20 -5.75
CA ASN A 63 12.59 -9.68 -4.39
C ASN A 63 11.51 -10.47 -3.66
N VAL A 64 11.55 -10.39 -2.34
CA VAL A 64 10.46 -10.79 -1.44
C VAL A 64 9.95 -9.54 -0.73
N ILE A 65 8.63 -9.38 -0.68
CA ILE A 65 7.94 -8.25 -0.07
C ILE A 65 7.19 -8.79 1.15
N PHE A 66 7.46 -8.20 2.31
CA PHE A 66 6.72 -8.44 3.54
C PHE A 66 5.88 -7.20 3.82
N SER A 67 4.55 -7.33 3.83
CA SER A 67 3.64 -6.23 4.16
C SER A 67 3.05 -6.45 5.53
N TYR A 68 3.05 -5.40 6.34
CA TYR A 68 2.63 -5.34 7.73
C TYR A 68 1.51 -4.32 7.80
N ASP A 69 0.27 -4.81 7.80
CA ASP A 69 -0.92 -4.00 7.60
C ASP A 69 -1.80 -4.10 8.85
N ILE A 70 -2.21 -2.98 9.42
CA ILE A 70 -3.23 -2.98 10.48
C ILE A 70 -4.60 -3.09 9.81
N VAL A 71 -5.40 -4.07 10.24
CA VAL A 71 -6.76 -4.33 9.76
C VAL A 71 -7.75 -4.15 10.90
N ILE A 72 -8.79 -3.34 10.70
CA ILE A 72 -9.81 -3.09 11.72
C ILE A 72 -11.17 -3.55 11.20
N ASN A 73 -11.77 -4.54 11.87
CA ASN A 73 -13.07 -5.13 11.49
C ASN A 73 -13.14 -5.57 10.01
N GLY A 74 -12.04 -6.09 9.46
CA GLY A 74 -11.95 -6.52 8.06
C GLY A 74 -11.72 -5.40 7.05
N TYR A 75 -11.46 -4.17 7.49
CA TYR A 75 -11.04 -3.07 6.63
C TYR A 75 -9.55 -2.79 6.77
N ASP A 76 -8.85 -2.75 5.64
CA ASP A 76 -7.47 -2.27 5.57
C ASP A 76 -7.37 -0.84 6.09
N THR A 77 -6.29 -0.54 6.81
CA THR A 77 -5.98 0.83 7.21
C THR A 77 -4.79 1.38 6.41
N MET A 78 -4.58 2.68 6.53
CA MET A 78 -3.40 3.36 6.01
C MET A 78 -2.18 3.17 6.94
N ASP A 79 -2.37 2.56 8.10
CA ASP A 79 -1.30 2.20 9.04
C ASP A 79 -0.64 0.91 8.57
N ARG A 80 0.28 1.10 7.62
CA ARG A 80 0.99 0.01 6.97
C ARG A 80 2.45 0.30 6.75
N CYS A 81 3.24 -0.77 6.77
CA CYS A 81 4.64 -0.81 6.41
C CYS A 81 4.87 -2.00 5.47
N SER A 82 5.63 -1.81 4.39
CA SER A 82 6.16 -2.91 3.60
C SER A 82 7.68 -2.85 3.52
N VAL A 83 8.29 -4.03 3.63
CA VAL A 83 9.74 -4.24 3.55
C VAL A 83 10.03 -5.18 2.39
N THR A 84 10.72 -4.68 1.38
CA THR A 84 11.14 -5.44 0.21
C THR A 84 12.63 -5.77 0.31
N LEU A 85 12.95 -7.05 0.27
CA LEU A 85 14.32 -7.57 0.33
C LEU A 85 14.72 -8.18 -1.02
N GLY A 86 15.88 -7.80 -1.54
CA GLY A 86 16.43 -8.40 -2.76
C GLY A 86 16.98 -9.80 -2.51
N LYS A 87 16.59 -10.80 -3.33
CA LYS A 87 17.12 -12.17 -3.21
C LYS A 87 18.58 -12.28 -3.65
N TRP A 88 18.93 -11.57 -4.73
CA TRP A 88 20.26 -11.62 -5.35
C TRP A 88 21.22 -10.56 -4.80
N ASN A 89 20.70 -9.54 -4.14
CA ASN A 89 21.47 -8.51 -3.47
C ASN A 89 20.93 -8.32 -2.05
N PRO A 90 21.54 -8.97 -1.04
CA PRO A 90 21.05 -8.89 0.33
C PRO A 90 21.12 -7.45 0.86
N ASP A 91 21.97 -6.57 0.35
CA ASP A 91 22.03 -5.19 0.83
C ASP A 91 20.90 -4.31 0.28
N ARG A 92 20.16 -4.78 -0.72
CA ARG A 92 19.01 -4.07 -1.27
C ARG A 92 17.79 -4.25 -0.38
N VAL A 93 17.45 -3.18 0.33
CA VAL A 93 16.24 -3.05 1.13
C VAL A 93 15.45 -1.85 0.64
N VAL A 94 14.16 -2.01 0.43
CA VAL A 94 13.22 -0.90 0.21
C VAL A 94 12.17 -0.96 1.30
N VAL A 95 11.97 0.15 2.00
CA VAL A 95 10.92 0.29 3.01
C VAL A 95 9.92 1.32 2.50
N TYR A 96 8.65 0.96 2.53
CA TYR A 96 7.55 1.88 2.27
C TYR A 96 6.65 1.90 3.50
N SER A 97 6.38 3.08 4.03
CA SER A 97 5.44 3.28 5.12
C SER A 97 4.53 4.44 4.79
N TRP A 98 3.31 4.42 5.30
CA TRP A 98 2.32 5.45 4.98
C TRP A 98 1.91 6.28 6.20
N MET A 99 1.13 5.70 7.12
CA MET A 99 0.63 6.39 8.32
C MET A 99 0.93 5.56 9.58
N PRO A 100 2.21 5.32 9.91
CA PRO A 100 2.59 4.46 11.03
C PRO A 100 2.01 4.96 12.36
N GLY A 101 1.34 4.08 13.10
CA GLY A 101 0.77 4.33 14.43
C GLY A 101 -0.49 5.22 14.43
N THR A 102 -1.02 5.58 13.26
CA THR A 102 -2.18 6.47 13.14
C THR A 102 -3.47 5.85 13.68
N PHE A 103 -3.52 4.52 13.80
CA PHE A 103 -4.68 3.79 14.29
C PHE A 103 -4.44 3.10 15.65
N ALA A 104 -3.39 3.50 16.38
CA ALA A 104 -3.04 2.90 17.67
C ALA A 104 -4.18 2.93 18.72
N ASP A 105 -5.07 3.91 18.64
CA ASP A 105 -6.19 4.12 19.56
C ASP A 105 -7.55 3.59 19.05
N THR A 106 -7.60 3.03 17.84
CA THR A 106 -8.86 2.72 17.15
C THR A 106 -9.10 1.22 17.05
N THR A 107 -9.96 0.64 17.87
CA THR A 107 -10.17 -0.82 17.92
C THR A 107 -11.29 -1.34 17.02
N SER A 108 -12.21 -0.47 16.60
CA SER A 108 -13.37 -0.87 15.79
C SER A 108 -13.90 0.32 14.99
N VAL A 109 -14.51 0.03 13.85
CA VAL A 109 -15.26 1.00 13.06
C VAL A 109 -16.59 0.40 12.62
N ALA A 110 -17.62 1.23 12.52
CA ALA A 110 -18.90 0.87 11.93
C ALA A 110 -19.00 1.49 10.52
N VAL A 111 -19.38 0.68 9.54
CA VAL A 111 -19.58 1.12 8.16
C VAL A 111 -20.99 0.74 7.74
N ASP A 112 -21.77 1.73 7.34
CA ASP A 112 -23.07 1.53 6.71
C ASP A 112 -22.87 1.51 5.18
N GLU A 113 -22.88 0.31 4.60
CA GLU A 113 -22.64 0.09 3.17
C GLU A 113 -23.71 0.76 2.27
N GLN A 114 -24.93 0.96 2.78
CA GLN A 114 -25.96 1.69 2.04
C GLN A 114 -25.62 3.18 2.01
N LYS A 115 -25.36 3.80 3.17
CA LYS A 115 -24.92 5.21 3.24
C LYS A 115 -23.64 5.45 2.44
N LEU A 116 -22.72 4.49 2.45
CA LEU A 116 -21.49 4.54 1.65
C LEU A 116 -21.78 4.62 0.15
N SER A 117 -22.68 3.75 -0.33
CA SER A 117 -23.07 3.70 -1.74
C SER A 117 -23.79 4.98 -2.18
N GLU A 118 -24.69 5.49 -1.33
CA GLU A 118 -25.38 6.77 -1.55
C GLU A 118 -24.40 7.95 -1.60
N ALA A 119 -23.38 7.96 -0.72
CA ALA A 119 -22.35 8.99 -0.71
C ALA A 119 -21.47 8.94 -1.98
N VAL A 120 -21.15 7.74 -2.46
CA VAL A 120 -20.41 7.54 -3.72
C VAL A 120 -21.23 8.03 -4.90
N GLU A 121 -22.49 7.60 -5.01
CA GLU A 121 -23.39 8.01 -6.09
C GLU A 121 -23.57 9.53 -6.12
N ALA A 122 -23.78 10.15 -4.95
CA ALA A 122 -23.86 11.60 -4.84
C ALA A 122 -22.58 12.28 -5.34
N LYS A 123 -21.40 11.74 -5.02
CA LYS A 123 -20.12 12.34 -5.44
C LYS A 123 -19.85 12.16 -6.94
N VAL A 124 -20.21 11.01 -7.51
CA VAL A 124 -20.13 10.78 -8.97
C VAL A 124 -21.09 11.74 -9.69
N ASN A 125 -22.34 11.85 -9.24
CA ASN A 125 -23.32 12.75 -9.83
C ASN A 125 -22.94 14.23 -9.68
N GLU A 126 -22.30 14.64 -8.58
CA GLU A 126 -21.79 16.01 -8.40
C GLU A 126 -20.75 16.37 -9.47
N LEU A 127 -19.85 15.44 -9.80
CA LEU A 127 -18.71 15.69 -10.68
C LEU A 127 -19.05 15.51 -12.17
N TYR A 128 -19.88 14.52 -12.51
CA TYR A 128 -20.17 14.14 -13.91
C TYR A 128 -21.62 14.37 -14.32
N GLY A 129 -22.52 14.62 -13.36
CA GLY A 129 -23.94 14.81 -13.61
C GLY A 129 -24.18 15.96 -14.58
N GLY A 130 -24.79 15.64 -15.72
CA GLY A 130 -25.10 16.60 -16.78
C GLY A 130 -23.91 16.97 -17.69
N VAL A 131 -22.70 16.48 -17.41
CA VAL A 131 -21.53 16.62 -18.30
C VAL A 131 -21.37 15.36 -19.16
N HIS A 132 -21.57 14.19 -18.56
CA HIS A 132 -21.42 12.89 -19.22
C HIS A 132 -22.64 12.00 -18.95
N GLU A 133 -22.97 11.13 -19.92
CA GLU A 133 -23.89 10.02 -19.68
C GLU A 133 -23.10 8.90 -19.00
N ILE A 134 -23.27 8.77 -17.68
CA ILE A 134 -22.60 7.74 -16.88
C ILE A 134 -23.20 6.37 -17.25
N ASP A 135 -22.34 5.42 -17.62
CA ASP A 135 -22.73 4.03 -17.91
C ASP A 135 -22.73 3.18 -16.63
N GLY A 136 -21.77 3.44 -15.74
CA GLY A 136 -21.69 2.78 -14.44
C GLY A 136 -20.55 3.31 -13.57
N TRP A 137 -20.50 2.84 -12.34
CA TRP A 137 -19.35 3.05 -11.45
C TRP A 137 -19.18 1.87 -10.51
N GLU A 138 -17.96 1.68 -10.02
CA GLU A 138 -17.61 0.61 -9.08
C GLU A 138 -16.59 1.10 -8.04
N ILE A 139 -16.76 0.68 -6.79
CA ILE A 139 -15.76 0.91 -5.75
C ILE A 139 -14.64 -0.11 -5.95
N LYS A 140 -13.41 0.36 -6.19
CA LYS A 140 -12.22 -0.48 -6.32
C LYS A 140 -11.55 -0.78 -4.99
N TYR A 141 -11.41 0.25 -4.15
CA TYR A 141 -10.71 0.14 -2.88
C TYR A 141 -11.41 0.94 -1.80
N LYS A 142 -11.42 0.39 -0.59
CA LYS A 142 -11.88 1.04 0.64
C LYS A 142 -10.79 0.86 1.68
N THR A 143 -10.21 1.95 2.15
CA THR A 143 -9.16 1.91 3.18
C THR A 143 -9.49 2.91 4.27
N LEU A 144 -9.40 2.51 5.53
CA LEU A 144 -9.56 3.41 6.66
C LEU A 144 -8.39 4.38 6.74
N THR A 145 -8.72 5.67 6.80
CA THR A 145 -7.76 6.75 7.02
C THR A 145 -8.20 7.62 8.19
N LYS A 146 -7.28 8.39 8.75
CA LYS A 146 -7.62 9.52 9.62
C LYS A 146 -7.64 10.81 8.80
N THR A 147 -8.61 11.68 9.07
CA THR A 147 -8.62 13.06 8.58
C THR A 147 -7.68 13.92 9.41
N GLU A 148 -7.39 15.15 8.96
CA GLU A 148 -6.51 16.08 9.69
C GLU A 148 -7.01 16.40 11.11
N ASP A 149 -8.33 16.32 11.36
CA ASP A 149 -8.95 16.50 12.67
C ASP A 149 -8.98 15.20 13.51
N GLY A 150 -8.35 14.12 13.06
CA GLY A 150 -8.19 12.86 13.80
C GLY A 150 -9.41 11.93 13.76
N LYS A 151 -10.44 12.26 12.98
CA LYS A 151 -11.61 11.40 12.81
C LYS A 151 -11.32 10.27 11.83
N THR A 152 -11.99 9.15 12.04
CA THR A 152 -11.88 8.02 11.12
C THR A 152 -12.78 8.24 9.90
N ALA A 153 -12.24 7.98 8.72
CA ALA A 153 -12.95 8.07 7.45
C ALA A 153 -12.56 6.89 6.55
N LEU A 154 -13.42 6.57 5.59
CA LEU A 154 -13.07 5.69 4.47
C LEU A 154 -12.50 6.52 3.32
N ARG A 155 -11.26 6.21 2.93
CA ARG A 155 -10.73 6.60 1.63
C ARG A 155 -11.25 5.61 0.60
N ILE A 156 -12.07 6.11 -0.31
CA ILE A 156 -12.71 5.32 -1.36
C ILE A 156 -12.06 5.67 -2.69
N VAL A 157 -11.67 4.63 -3.43
CA VAL A 157 -11.29 4.76 -4.84
C VAL A 157 -12.42 4.15 -5.68
N VAL A 158 -12.96 4.95 -6.60
CA VAL A 158 -14.10 4.58 -7.45
C VAL A 158 -13.69 4.70 -8.90
N ASN A 159 -13.96 3.69 -9.71
CA ASN A 159 -13.90 3.81 -11.16
C ASN A 159 -15.27 4.24 -11.67
N VAL A 160 -15.28 5.26 -12.52
CA VAL A 160 -16.49 5.73 -13.20
C VAL A 160 -16.32 5.50 -14.68
N ASP A 161 -17.30 4.85 -15.30
CA ASP A 161 -17.38 4.65 -16.74
C ASP A 161 -18.48 5.54 -17.32
N TRP A 162 -18.16 6.27 -18.38
CA TRP A 162 -19.14 7.09 -19.10
C TRP A 162 -19.05 6.90 -20.60
N LYS A 163 -20.18 7.16 -21.27
CA LYS A 163 -20.28 7.09 -22.73
C LYS A 163 -19.72 8.36 -23.37
N VAL A 164 -18.97 8.17 -24.44
CA VAL A 164 -18.49 9.22 -25.32
C VAL A 164 -19.12 9.04 -26.69
N GLN A 165 -19.90 10.04 -27.12
CA GLN A 165 -20.36 10.13 -28.51
C GLN A 165 -19.28 10.80 -29.35
N LEU A 166 -18.62 10.03 -30.21
CA LEU A 166 -17.70 10.56 -31.20
C LEU A 166 -18.46 10.87 -32.49
N ALA A 167 -18.41 12.12 -32.95
CA ALA A 167 -19.20 12.63 -34.08
C ALA A 167 -18.99 11.88 -35.42
N GLU A 168 -17.90 11.11 -35.57
CA GLU A 168 -17.51 10.45 -36.82
C GLU A 168 -17.41 8.91 -36.71
N VAL A 169 -17.74 8.32 -35.56
CA VAL A 169 -17.67 6.86 -35.35
C VAL A 169 -19.05 6.38 -34.92
N SER A 170 -19.67 5.48 -35.69
CA SER A 170 -20.91 4.83 -35.25
C SER A 170 -20.59 3.83 -34.13
N GLY A 171 -20.72 4.24 -32.87
CA GLY A 171 -20.63 3.39 -31.70
C GLY A 171 -20.34 4.19 -30.42
N ASP A 172 -20.92 3.77 -29.30
CA ASP A 172 -20.59 4.31 -27.98
C ASP A 172 -19.18 3.87 -27.61
N VAL A 173 -18.29 4.82 -27.29
CA VAL A 173 -16.97 4.53 -26.74
C VAL A 173 -17.01 4.77 -25.24
N CYS A 174 -16.60 3.79 -24.44
CA CYS A 174 -16.50 3.94 -22.99
C CYS A 174 -15.15 4.57 -22.63
N SER A 175 -15.16 5.60 -21.80
CA SER A 175 -13.97 6.16 -21.15
C SER A 175 -14.21 6.11 -19.64
N GLY A 176 -13.13 5.92 -18.88
CA GLY A 176 -13.24 5.85 -17.43
C GLY A 176 -12.05 6.46 -16.72
N GLU A 177 -12.30 6.93 -15.50
CA GLU A 177 -11.29 7.46 -14.59
C GLU A 177 -11.50 6.99 -13.15
N SER A 178 -10.43 7.04 -12.36
CA SER A 178 -10.46 6.71 -10.94
C SER A 178 -10.57 7.96 -10.09
N LEU A 179 -11.65 8.06 -9.31
CA LEU A 179 -11.86 9.09 -8.31
C LEU A 179 -11.39 8.62 -6.95
N THR A 180 -10.77 9.51 -6.18
CA THR A 180 -10.49 9.26 -4.76
C THR A 180 -11.19 10.32 -3.92
N PHE A 181 -11.94 9.90 -2.90
CA PHE A 181 -12.53 10.82 -1.91
C PHE A 181 -12.66 10.16 -0.54
N LEU A 182 -13.00 10.98 0.45
CA LEU A 182 -13.18 10.56 1.84
C LEU A 182 -14.66 10.55 2.21
N VAL A 183 -15.11 9.49 2.86
CA VAL A 183 -16.41 9.41 3.51
C VAL A 183 -16.18 9.32 5.02
N PRO A 184 -16.54 10.37 5.79
CA PRO A 184 -16.46 10.32 7.25
C PRO A 184 -17.30 9.17 7.80
N LEU A 185 -16.81 8.49 8.84
CA LEU A 185 -17.60 7.50 9.56
C LEU A 185 -18.26 8.16 10.78
N GLU A 186 -19.48 7.73 11.10
CA GLU A 186 -20.15 8.14 12.33
C GLU A 186 -19.46 7.48 13.53
N GLU A 187 -19.24 8.24 14.61
CA GLU A 187 -18.71 7.77 15.90
C GLU A 187 -19.84 7.31 16.84
#